data_AF-B2C6F8-F1
#
_entry.id   AF-B2C6F8-F1
#
_cell.length_a   1.000
_cell.length_b   1.000
_cell.length_c   1.000
_cell.angle_alpha   90.00
_cell.angle_beta   90.00
_cell.angle_gamma   90.00
#
_symmetry.space_group_name_H-M   'P 1'
#
loop_
_entity.id
_entity.type
_entity.pdbx_description
1 polymer ?
#
loop_
_entity_poly.entity_id
_entity_poly.type
_entity_poly.pdbx_seq_one_letter_code
_entity_poly.pdbx_strand_id
1 'polypeptide(L)'
;MRFALITPMVLAFSSILMYVTHSNVVVATFQAQLRSSTGDLNGISPARLLGSYASVEEEERMPFALSAITEKIKSFVAKFVGFYRAKKWAMNAKSRDEVLDRFHPSIADIDSPYQLAQNFWDQLSRWNLEALMRYFKTMNQKDPEKSVVLVEALSTKYGVVPMAEVLLKARVSGNKFRAAVATEMLEHQLQSWYDSGKNVDEVFRLLDLQSDKDLASLRLQMLQDYINYFNKKKTTEHTLLGTLIKGFGSEAKLSPILAMAKAYPPRPGDLATRLQDEMVSGWVARGSSVEAVISSLQLSSEHFFRYEYRDALTTFIEKLSPARRKSADLNNVLRRSYNDDGRFANAIMRAKQDKDTEMIARRIEEWLFQRWWKEFGKDEEDVIDNIMAGGDVSLERASFIAKKFDTWHPPSSSS
;
A
#
# COMPACT_ATOMS: atom_id res chain seq x y z
N MET A 1 14.41 -30.02 51.64
CA MET A 1 14.08 -28.58 51.53
C MET A 1 14.16 -28.22 50.04
N ARG A 2 13.01 -27.82 49.45
CA ARG A 2 12.79 -27.14 48.16
C ARG A 2 13.25 -27.82 46.85
N PHE A 3 12.26 -28.35 46.12
CA PHE A 3 12.31 -28.52 44.66
C PHE A 3 11.86 -27.23 43.94
N ALA A 4 12.37 -27.12 42.71
CA ALA A 4 12.32 -26.06 41.71
C ALA A 4 10.95 -25.40 41.44
N LEU A 5 11.02 -24.13 41.01
CA LEU A 5 10.07 -23.48 40.09
C LEU A 5 10.83 -22.44 39.24
N ILE A 6 11.20 -22.82 38.02
CA ILE A 6 11.50 -21.89 36.90
C ILE A 6 10.64 -22.41 35.74
N THR A 7 9.46 -21.84 35.49
CA THR A 7 9.16 -20.95 34.34
C THR A 7 7.63 -20.70 34.31
N PRO A 8 7.16 -19.55 33.78
CA PRO A 8 6.69 -19.51 32.39
C PRO A 8 6.99 -18.16 31.71
N MET A 9 8.00 -18.10 30.84
CA MET A 9 8.24 -16.92 29.97
C MET A 9 8.51 -17.30 28.50
N VAL A 10 8.56 -18.60 28.18
CA VAL A 10 8.97 -19.09 26.84
C VAL A 10 7.78 -19.21 25.86
N LEU A 11 6.53 -19.28 26.33
CA LEU A 11 5.38 -19.47 25.44
C LEU A 11 4.88 -18.16 24.77
N ALA A 12 4.99 -17.01 25.43
CA ALA A 12 4.52 -15.74 24.87
C ALA A 12 5.37 -15.26 23.68
N PHE A 13 6.69 -15.50 23.70
CA PHE A 13 7.58 -15.12 22.59
C PHE A 13 7.37 -15.96 21.34
N SER A 14 7.01 -17.24 21.48
CA SER A 14 6.74 -18.12 20.34
C SER A 14 5.48 -17.69 19.57
N SER A 15 4.42 -17.31 20.30
CA SER A 15 3.16 -16.82 19.71
C SER A 15 3.36 -15.51 18.95
N ILE A 16 4.12 -14.58 19.52
CA ILE A 16 4.42 -13.29 18.88
C ILE A 16 5.30 -13.49 17.64
N LEU A 17 6.32 -14.36 17.71
CA LEU A 17 7.21 -14.62 16.58
C LEU A 17 6.49 -15.33 15.43
N MET A 18 5.63 -16.32 15.73
CA MET A 18 4.77 -16.96 14.72
C MET A 18 3.73 -16.00 14.13
N TYR A 19 3.21 -15.07 14.93
CA TYR A 19 2.26 -14.05 14.47
C TYR A 19 2.88 -13.06 13.48
N VAL A 20 4.11 -12.62 13.74
CA VAL A 20 4.88 -11.74 12.83
C VAL A 20 5.19 -12.46 11.53
N THR A 21 5.66 -13.72 11.59
CA THR A 21 6.02 -14.46 10.37
C THR A 21 4.83 -14.76 9.47
N HIS A 22 3.68 -15.14 10.03
CA HIS A 22 2.49 -15.42 9.22
C HIS A 22 1.91 -14.16 8.56
N SER A 23 1.87 -13.03 9.28
CA SER A 23 1.40 -11.74 8.74
C SER A 23 2.28 -11.27 7.57
N ASN A 24 3.60 -11.47 7.67
CA ASN A 24 4.55 -11.14 6.60
C ASN A 24 4.34 -12.02 5.35
N VAL A 25 4.00 -13.30 5.52
CA VAL A 25 3.72 -14.20 4.38
C VAL A 25 2.46 -13.77 3.63
N VAL A 26 1.37 -13.43 4.33
CA VAL A 26 0.11 -12.98 3.68
C VAL A 26 0.34 -11.72 2.85
N VAL A 27 1.03 -10.74 3.45
CA VAL A 27 1.37 -9.48 2.78
C VAL A 27 2.27 -9.75 1.56
N ALA A 28 3.24 -10.66 1.67
CA ALA A 28 4.11 -11.02 0.56
C ALA A 28 3.36 -11.71 -0.59
N THR A 29 2.42 -12.62 -0.29
CA THR A 29 1.58 -13.28 -1.33
C THR A 29 0.73 -12.27 -2.08
N PHE A 30 0.10 -11.33 -1.35
CA PHE A 30 -0.66 -10.25 -1.98
C PHE A 30 0.23 -9.36 -2.86
N GLN A 31 1.40 -8.96 -2.36
CA GLN A 31 2.33 -8.17 -3.16
C GLN A 31 2.72 -8.90 -4.44
N ALA A 32 2.93 -10.22 -4.40
CA ALA A 32 3.20 -11.01 -5.60
C ALA A 32 2.02 -10.98 -6.60
N GLN A 33 0.78 -11.04 -6.12
CA GLN A 33 -0.41 -10.96 -6.97
C GLN A 33 -0.59 -9.57 -7.61
N LEU A 34 -0.29 -8.49 -6.88
CA LEU A 34 -0.26 -7.14 -7.45
C LEU A 34 0.85 -6.95 -8.49
N ARG A 35 1.94 -7.72 -8.40
CA ARG A 35 3.01 -7.70 -9.41
C ARG A 35 2.59 -8.36 -10.73
N SER A 36 1.81 -9.45 -10.68
CA SER A 36 1.50 -10.26 -11.88
C SER A 36 0.40 -9.69 -12.79
N SER A 37 -0.33 -8.66 -12.38
CA SER A 37 -1.54 -8.19 -13.09
C SER A 37 -1.28 -7.43 -14.41
N THR A 38 -0.04 -7.26 -14.89
CA THR A 38 0.27 -6.40 -16.05
C THR A 38 1.28 -6.97 -17.06
N GLY A 39 1.36 -8.30 -17.23
CA GLY A 39 2.03 -8.88 -18.41
C GLY A 39 1.09 -8.90 -19.63
N ASP A 40 1.41 -8.13 -20.67
CA ASP A 40 0.80 -8.06 -22.01
C ASP A 40 -0.72 -7.83 -22.12
N LEU A 41 -1.11 -6.56 -22.32
CA LEU A 41 -2.48 -6.14 -22.71
C LEU A 41 -2.67 -6.00 -24.23
N ASN A 42 -1.83 -6.62 -25.06
CA ASN A 42 -2.09 -6.76 -26.50
C ASN A 42 -2.35 -8.23 -26.84
N GLY A 43 -3.62 -8.64 -26.78
CA GLY A 43 -4.09 -9.90 -27.35
C GLY A 43 -4.66 -10.94 -26.38
N ILE A 44 -4.96 -10.57 -25.13
CA ILE A 44 -5.49 -11.51 -24.13
C ILE A 44 -6.84 -11.02 -23.57
N SER A 45 -7.89 -11.80 -23.80
CA SER A 45 -9.26 -11.53 -23.32
C SER A 45 -9.32 -11.39 -21.78
N PRO A 46 -10.15 -10.49 -21.22
CA PRO A 46 -10.31 -10.27 -19.77
C PRO A 46 -10.60 -11.52 -18.92
N ALA A 47 -11.02 -12.63 -19.54
CA ALA A 47 -11.16 -13.94 -18.91
C ALA A 47 -9.84 -14.52 -18.37
N ARG A 48 -8.68 -14.11 -18.90
CA ARG A 48 -7.36 -14.66 -18.51
C ARG A 48 -6.72 -14.01 -17.27
N LEU A 49 -7.18 -12.83 -16.83
CA LEU A 49 -6.71 -12.23 -15.55
C LEU A 49 -7.33 -12.92 -14.31
N LEU A 50 -8.41 -13.69 -14.51
CA LEU A 50 -8.90 -14.70 -13.57
C LEU A 50 -8.24 -16.08 -13.77
N GLY A 51 -7.34 -16.19 -14.75
CA GLY A 51 -6.72 -17.43 -15.23
C GLY A 51 -5.50 -17.91 -14.45
N SER A 52 -4.84 -17.08 -13.65
CA SER A 52 -3.75 -17.55 -12.78
C SER A 52 -4.24 -18.32 -11.54
N TYR A 53 -5.56 -18.40 -11.35
CA TYR A 53 -6.25 -19.37 -10.50
C TYR A 53 -7.05 -20.42 -11.30
N ALA A 54 -6.93 -20.43 -12.64
CA ALA A 54 -7.65 -21.34 -13.53
C ALA A 54 -6.71 -21.93 -14.60
N SER A 55 -5.74 -22.71 -14.15
CA SER A 55 -5.15 -23.79 -14.96
C SER A 55 -4.90 -25.00 -14.08
N VAL A 56 -5.97 -25.47 -13.45
CA VAL A 56 -6.19 -26.90 -13.27
C VAL A 56 -7.34 -27.21 -14.20
N GLU A 57 -7.18 -28.24 -15.01
CA GLU A 57 -8.06 -28.66 -16.09
C GLU A 57 -9.54 -28.51 -15.75
N GLU A 58 -10.32 -28.17 -16.76
CA GLU A 58 -11.75 -27.86 -16.75
C GLU A 58 -12.65 -29.02 -16.25
N GLU A 59 -12.03 -30.12 -15.82
CA GLU A 59 -12.63 -31.35 -15.28
C GLU A 59 -12.51 -31.49 -13.75
N GLU A 60 -11.81 -30.57 -13.05
CA GLU A 60 -11.74 -30.52 -11.57
C GLU A 60 -12.33 -29.24 -10.95
N ARG A 61 -13.29 -28.59 -11.61
CA ARG A 61 -14.16 -27.61 -10.93
C ARG A 61 -15.06 -28.33 -9.91
N MET A 62 -14.49 -28.68 -8.75
CA MET A 62 -15.26 -28.82 -7.52
C MET A 62 -15.92 -27.46 -7.27
N PRO A 63 -17.25 -27.33 -7.36
CA PRO A 63 -17.91 -26.06 -7.14
C PRO A 63 -17.79 -25.76 -5.65
N PHE A 64 -16.79 -24.99 -5.21
CA PHE A 64 -16.59 -24.63 -3.79
C PHE A 64 -17.64 -23.60 -3.30
N ALA A 65 -18.90 -23.82 -3.64
CA ALA A 65 -20.02 -23.32 -2.88
C ALA A 65 -20.05 -24.05 -1.53
N LEU A 66 -20.49 -23.38 -0.46
CA LEU A 66 -20.70 -24.02 0.84
C LEU A 66 -21.57 -25.30 0.72
N SER A 67 -22.42 -25.40 -0.33
CA SER A 67 -23.16 -26.60 -0.70
C SER A 67 -22.28 -27.81 -1.04
N ALA A 68 -21.17 -27.67 -1.77
CA ALA A 68 -20.30 -28.81 -2.09
C ALA A 68 -19.38 -29.19 -0.92
N ILE A 69 -18.98 -28.22 -0.09
CA ILE A 69 -18.34 -28.52 1.21
C ILE A 69 -19.33 -29.31 2.09
N THR A 70 -20.64 -29.05 2.00
CA THR A 70 -21.66 -29.82 2.75
C THR A 70 -21.96 -31.21 2.18
N GLU A 71 -21.63 -31.50 0.92
CA GLU A 71 -21.80 -32.83 0.30
C GLU A 71 -20.66 -33.80 0.66
N LYS A 72 -19.40 -33.35 0.76
CA LYS A 72 -18.25 -34.24 1.03
C LYS A 72 -18.04 -34.64 2.50
N ILE A 73 -18.87 -34.18 3.45
CA ILE A 73 -18.71 -34.51 4.88
C ILE A 73 -19.57 -35.72 5.25
N LYS A 74 -18.97 -36.91 5.11
CA LYS A 74 -19.45 -38.19 5.68
C LYS A 74 -19.23 -38.25 7.21
N SER A 75 -19.72 -37.28 7.98
CA SER A 75 -19.87 -37.48 9.44
C SER A 75 -21.25 -37.03 9.92
N PHE A 76 -22.07 -38.03 10.23
CA PHE A 76 -23.50 -37.89 10.48
C PHE A 76 -23.82 -37.19 11.81
N VAL A 77 -22.87 -37.04 12.74
CA VAL A 77 -23.09 -36.41 14.06
C VAL A 77 -22.91 -34.89 14.02
N ALA A 78 -22.04 -34.41 13.14
CA ALA A 78 -21.55 -33.04 13.18
C ALA A 78 -22.47 -32.04 12.47
N LYS A 79 -23.21 -32.49 11.44
CA LYS A 79 -24.32 -31.75 10.82
C LYS A 79 -25.42 -31.38 11.83
N PHE A 80 -25.64 -32.18 12.88
CA PHE A 80 -26.73 -31.95 13.84
C PHE A 80 -26.40 -30.91 14.91
N VAL A 81 -25.16 -30.77 15.40
CA VAL A 81 -24.86 -29.86 16.51
C VAL A 81 -24.99 -28.39 16.11
N GLY A 82 -24.35 -27.99 15.00
CA GLY A 82 -24.45 -26.62 14.49
C GLY A 82 -25.89 -26.27 14.08
N PHE A 83 -26.58 -27.20 13.43
CA PHE A 83 -27.98 -27.07 13.06
C PHE A 83 -28.90 -26.93 14.29
N TYR A 84 -28.74 -27.79 15.29
CA TYR A 84 -29.55 -27.75 16.52
C TYR A 84 -29.30 -26.47 17.31
N ARG A 85 -28.04 -26.01 17.42
CA ARG A 85 -27.71 -24.73 18.08
C ARG A 85 -28.37 -23.55 17.36
N ALA A 86 -28.19 -23.44 16.04
CA ALA A 86 -28.81 -22.39 15.24
C ALA A 86 -30.33 -22.39 15.38
N LYS A 87 -30.95 -23.58 15.30
CA LYS A 87 -32.40 -23.76 15.50
C LYS A 87 -32.82 -23.35 16.91
N LYS A 88 -32.08 -23.74 17.95
CA LYS A 88 -32.36 -23.38 19.35
C LYS A 88 -32.30 -21.87 19.57
N TRP A 89 -31.30 -21.17 19.03
CA TRP A 89 -31.23 -19.72 19.09
C TRP A 89 -32.42 -19.05 18.39
N ALA A 90 -32.77 -19.52 17.19
CA ALA A 90 -33.89 -18.99 16.42
C ALA A 90 -35.28 -19.31 17.02
N MET A 91 -35.44 -20.44 17.72
CA MET A 91 -36.68 -20.79 18.44
C MET A 91 -36.85 -19.97 19.71
N ASN A 92 -35.75 -19.68 20.41
CA ASN A 92 -35.76 -18.90 21.64
C ASN A 92 -35.77 -17.37 21.42
N ALA A 93 -36.09 -16.91 20.19
CA ALA A 93 -36.14 -15.50 19.79
C ALA A 93 -34.92 -14.68 20.24
N LYS A 94 -33.73 -15.29 20.24
CA LYS A 94 -32.50 -14.64 20.67
C LYS A 94 -32.15 -13.49 19.72
N SER A 95 -31.59 -12.39 20.22
CA SER A 95 -31.09 -11.33 19.34
C SER A 95 -29.75 -11.75 18.72
N ARG A 96 -29.35 -11.11 17.61
CA ARG A 96 -28.03 -11.35 17.00
C ARG A 96 -26.91 -11.01 17.97
N ASP A 97 -27.04 -9.91 18.70
CA ASP A 97 -26.06 -9.47 19.69
C ASP A 97 -25.94 -10.49 20.83
N GLU A 98 -27.06 -10.99 21.36
CA GLU A 98 -27.02 -11.99 22.44
C GLU A 98 -26.34 -13.30 21.99
N VAL A 99 -26.50 -13.69 20.72
CA VAL A 99 -25.82 -14.87 20.19
C VAL A 99 -24.32 -14.60 20.02
N LEU A 100 -23.93 -13.41 19.55
CA LEU A 100 -22.53 -13.02 19.39
C LEU A 100 -21.83 -12.81 20.75
N ASP A 101 -22.54 -12.32 21.77
CA ASP A 101 -22.02 -12.12 23.13
C ASP A 101 -21.58 -13.41 23.81
N ARG A 102 -22.21 -14.54 23.48
CA ARG A 102 -21.79 -15.88 23.95
C ARG A 102 -20.39 -16.27 23.50
N PHE A 103 -19.92 -15.63 22.44
CA PHE A 103 -18.59 -15.80 21.88
C PHE A 103 -17.78 -14.52 22.02
N HIS A 104 -18.16 -13.58 22.88
CA HIS A 104 -17.31 -12.42 23.10
C HIS A 104 -16.10 -12.84 23.96
N PRO A 105 -14.85 -12.54 23.55
CA PRO A 105 -13.68 -12.80 24.39
C PRO A 105 -13.78 -12.06 25.73
N SER A 106 -13.28 -12.64 26.81
CA SER A 106 -13.20 -11.94 28.10
C SER A 106 -12.29 -10.72 27.99
N ILE A 107 -12.73 -9.58 28.52
CA ILE A 107 -12.13 -8.24 28.33
C ILE A 107 -10.87 -8.04 29.20
N ALA A 108 -10.54 -8.95 30.12
CA ALA A 108 -9.58 -8.68 31.18
C ALA A 108 -8.17 -8.23 30.73
N ASP A 109 -7.72 -8.58 29.51
CA ASP A 109 -6.35 -8.29 29.05
C ASP A 109 -6.24 -7.98 27.52
N ILE A 110 -7.24 -7.36 26.88
CA ILE A 110 -7.21 -7.08 25.43
C ILE A 110 -7.00 -5.58 25.15
N ASP A 111 -5.78 -5.22 24.75
CA ASP A 111 -5.36 -3.82 24.55
C ASP A 111 -5.61 -3.26 23.12
N SER A 112 -6.16 -4.05 22.19
CA SER A 112 -6.38 -3.59 20.79
C SER A 112 -7.64 -4.16 20.14
N PRO A 113 -8.41 -3.35 19.36
CA PRO A 113 -9.56 -3.80 18.58
C PRO A 113 -9.25 -4.97 17.64
N TYR A 114 -8.05 -4.98 17.05
CA TYR A 114 -7.60 -6.08 16.19
C TYR A 114 -7.48 -7.40 16.98
N GLN A 115 -6.89 -7.35 18.19
CA GLN A 115 -6.72 -8.54 19.01
C GLN A 115 -8.06 -9.07 19.54
N LEU A 116 -9.02 -8.17 19.81
CA LEU A 116 -10.39 -8.54 20.15
C LEU A 116 -11.07 -9.28 18.98
N ALA A 117 -10.99 -8.75 17.77
CA ALA A 117 -11.50 -9.38 16.56
C ALA A 117 -10.85 -10.74 16.31
N GLN A 118 -9.52 -10.83 16.48
CA GLN A 118 -8.77 -12.06 16.27
C GLN A 118 -9.15 -13.12 17.30
N ASN A 119 -9.21 -12.77 18.59
CA ASN A 119 -9.59 -13.71 19.64
C ASN A 119 -11.01 -14.23 19.44
N PHE A 120 -11.94 -13.36 19.02
CA PHE A 120 -13.29 -13.77 18.63
C PHE A 120 -13.25 -14.82 17.52
N TRP A 121 -12.51 -14.55 16.44
CA TRP A 121 -12.40 -15.48 15.32
C TRP A 121 -11.75 -16.80 15.73
N ASP A 122 -10.67 -16.74 16.51
CA ASP A 122 -9.86 -17.90 16.87
C ASP A 122 -10.55 -18.87 17.81
N GLN A 123 -11.34 -18.39 18.76
CA GLN A 123 -12.11 -19.26 19.65
C GLN A 123 -13.32 -19.93 19.00
N LEU A 124 -13.77 -19.45 17.83
CA LEU A 124 -14.89 -20.07 17.14
C LEU A 124 -14.46 -21.42 16.54
N SER A 125 -14.91 -22.49 17.20
CA SER A 125 -14.88 -23.82 16.61
C SER A 125 -15.62 -23.83 15.25
N ARG A 126 -15.26 -24.77 14.38
CA ARG A 126 -15.94 -25.01 13.10
C ARG A 126 -17.47 -25.03 13.25
N TRP A 127 -17.96 -25.75 14.26
CA TRP A 127 -19.39 -25.90 14.51
C TRP A 127 -20.05 -24.60 14.96
N ASN A 128 -19.34 -23.74 15.67
CA ASN A 128 -19.84 -22.42 16.06
C ASN A 128 -19.94 -21.49 14.85
N LEU A 129 -18.94 -21.49 13.95
CA LEU A 129 -19.02 -20.73 12.69
C LEU A 129 -20.20 -21.20 11.83
N GLU A 130 -20.35 -22.51 11.63
CA GLU A 130 -21.49 -23.07 10.88
C GLU A 130 -22.84 -22.73 11.53
N ALA A 131 -22.93 -22.77 12.86
CA ALA A 131 -24.14 -22.39 13.58
C ALA A 131 -24.47 -20.89 13.41
N LEU A 132 -23.48 -20.00 13.52
CA LEU A 132 -23.65 -18.56 13.34
C LEU A 132 -24.14 -18.24 11.91
N MET A 133 -23.49 -18.79 10.88
CA MET A 133 -23.89 -18.58 9.49
C MET A 133 -25.34 -19.05 9.24
N ARG A 134 -25.70 -20.24 9.73
CA ARG A 134 -27.07 -20.78 9.60
C ARG A 134 -28.09 -19.95 10.36
N TYR A 135 -27.75 -19.49 11.56
CA TYR A 135 -28.61 -18.67 12.38
C TYR A 135 -28.91 -17.34 11.68
N PHE A 136 -27.88 -16.62 11.22
CA PHE A 136 -28.06 -15.36 10.48
C PHE A 136 -28.89 -15.57 9.21
N LYS A 137 -28.59 -16.62 8.42
CA LYS A 137 -29.39 -16.99 7.24
C LYS A 137 -30.86 -17.21 7.59
N THR A 138 -31.14 -17.96 8.65
CA THR A 138 -32.52 -18.26 9.09
C THR A 138 -33.24 -16.99 9.55
N MET A 139 -32.56 -16.10 10.30
CA MET A 139 -33.14 -14.85 10.76
C MET A 139 -33.45 -13.90 9.60
N ASN A 140 -32.53 -13.77 8.62
CA ASN A 140 -32.73 -12.95 7.44
C ASN A 140 -33.87 -13.49 6.54
N GLN A 141 -34.06 -14.81 6.49
CA GLN A 141 -35.20 -15.41 5.78
C GLN A 141 -36.54 -15.17 6.47
N LYS A 142 -36.55 -15.08 7.81
CA LYS A 142 -37.77 -14.80 8.59
C LYS A 142 -38.19 -13.33 8.54
N ASP A 143 -37.22 -12.43 8.51
CA ASP A 143 -37.45 -10.98 8.46
C ASP A 143 -36.48 -10.34 7.45
N PRO A 144 -36.83 -10.38 6.14
CA PRO A 144 -35.99 -9.83 5.08
C PRO A 144 -35.71 -8.33 5.24
N GLU A 145 -36.66 -7.57 5.78
CA GLU A 145 -36.51 -6.13 6.02
C GLU A 145 -35.45 -5.82 7.08
N LYS A 146 -35.24 -6.73 8.04
CA LYS A 146 -34.17 -6.65 9.05
C LYS A 146 -32.99 -7.57 8.75
N SER A 147 -32.76 -7.91 7.48
CA SER A 147 -31.62 -8.72 7.06
C SER A 147 -30.31 -8.03 7.44
N VAL A 148 -29.45 -8.74 8.17
CA VAL A 148 -28.11 -8.26 8.52
C VAL A 148 -27.12 -9.33 8.10
N VAL A 149 -26.06 -8.94 7.43
CA VAL A 149 -24.99 -9.87 7.06
C VAL A 149 -24.12 -10.13 8.30
N LEU A 150 -23.74 -11.39 8.52
CA LEU A 150 -22.90 -11.75 9.68
C LEU A 150 -21.63 -10.89 9.76
N VAL A 151 -20.95 -10.64 8.65
CA VAL A 151 -19.74 -9.80 8.63
C VAL A 151 -20.00 -8.36 9.07
N GLU A 152 -21.15 -7.77 8.73
CA GLU A 152 -21.52 -6.43 9.18
C GLU A 152 -21.76 -6.38 10.69
N ALA A 153 -22.45 -7.39 11.23
CA ALA A 153 -22.66 -7.49 12.68
C ALA A 153 -21.32 -7.63 13.42
N LEU A 154 -20.39 -8.42 12.87
CA LEU A 154 -19.04 -8.55 13.42
C LEU A 154 -18.23 -7.26 13.29
N SER A 155 -18.27 -6.59 12.15
CA SER A 155 -17.60 -5.30 11.92
C SER A 155 -18.18 -4.18 12.78
N THR A 156 -19.48 -4.20 13.08
CA THR A 156 -20.13 -3.26 14.01
C THR A 156 -19.62 -3.47 15.43
N LYS A 157 -19.42 -4.73 15.83
CA LYS A 157 -19.01 -5.10 17.18
C LYS A 157 -17.51 -4.95 17.43
N TYR A 158 -16.69 -5.31 16.45
CA TYR A 158 -15.24 -5.42 16.61
C TYR A 158 -14.45 -4.39 15.80
N GLY A 159 -15.13 -3.58 15.00
CA GLY A 159 -14.54 -2.61 14.08
C GLY A 159 -14.38 -3.18 12.67
N VAL A 160 -14.68 -2.34 11.66
CA VAL A 160 -14.61 -2.69 10.24
C VAL A 160 -13.20 -3.12 9.83
N VAL A 161 -12.21 -2.26 10.11
CA VAL A 161 -10.80 -2.52 9.75
C VAL A 161 -10.24 -3.73 10.50
N PRO A 162 -10.35 -3.84 11.84
CA PRO A 162 -9.95 -5.02 12.60
C PRO A 162 -10.48 -6.35 12.05
N MET A 163 -11.80 -6.44 11.83
CA MET A 163 -12.43 -7.67 11.37
C MET A 163 -12.02 -8.01 9.94
N ALA A 164 -11.93 -7.01 9.05
CA ALA A 164 -11.45 -7.19 7.69
C ALA A 164 -10.03 -7.76 7.64
N GLU A 165 -9.11 -7.26 8.47
CA GLU A 165 -7.74 -7.77 8.55
C GLU A 165 -7.69 -9.22 9.04
N VAL A 166 -8.49 -9.58 10.06
CA VAL A 166 -8.59 -10.96 10.56
C VAL A 166 -9.09 -11.90 9.46
N LEU A 167 -10.12 -11.51 8.73
CA LEU A 167 -10.68 -12.31 7.64
C LEU A 167 -9.69 -12.46 6.47
N LEU A 168 -8.98 -11.39 6.10
CA LEU A 168 -7.95 -11.47 5.05
C LEU A 168 -6.80 -12.42 5.42
N LYS A 169 -6.38 -12.45 6.68
CA LYS A 169 -5.42 -13.45 7.16
C LYS A 169 -6.00 -14.86 7.12
N ALA A 170 -7.23 -15.04 7.57
CA ALA A 170 -7.90 -16.33 7.58
C ALA A 170 -8.09 -16.90 6.15
N ARG A 171 -8.36 -16.05 5.16
CA ARG A 171 -8.52 -16.38 3.74
C ARG A 171 -7.32 -17.14 3.16
N VAL A 172 -6.11 -16.78 3.57
CA VAL A 172 -4.87 -17.42 3.08
C VAL A 172 -4.24 -18.38 4.10
N SER A 173 -4.95 -18.68 5.18
CA SER A 173 -4.47 -19.63 6.19
C SER A 173 -4.49 -21.07 5.64
N GLY A 174 -3.67 -21.94 6.23
CA GLY A 174 -3.68 -23.38 5.88
C GLY A 174 -4.98 -24.11 6.24
N ASN A 175 -5.87 -23.49 7.02
CA ASN A 175 -7.16 -24.09 7.38
C ASN A 175 -8.20 -23.84 6.27
N LYS A 176 -8.34 -24.82 5.37
CA LYS A 176 -9.25 -24.74 4.20
C LYS A 176 -10.69 -24.34 4.55
N PHE A 177 -11.22 -24.79 5.69
CA PHE A 177 -12.58 -24.43 6.11
C PHE A 177 -12.67 -22.95 6.49
N ARG A 178 -11.76 -22.47 7.34
CA ARG A 178 -11.75 -21.06 7.76
C ARG A 178 -11.43 -20.13 6.59
N ALA A 179 -10.55 -20.54 5.68
CA ALA A 179 -10.27 -19.82 4.45
C ALA A 179 -11.56 -19.62 3.62
N ALA A 180 -12.33 -20.69 3.40
CA ALA A 180 -13.59 -20.60 2.66
C ALA A 180 -14.63 -19.69 3.34
N VAL A 181 -14.81 -19.82 4.66
CA VAL A 181 -15.73 -18.94 5.42
C VAL A 181 -15.27 -17.48 5.35
N ALA A 182 -13.97 -17.23 5.48
CA ALA A 182 -13.43 -15.87 5.40
C ALA A 182 -13.63 -15.26 4.01
N THR A 183 -13.41 -16.03 2.93
CA THR A 183 -13.69 -15.58 1.56
C THR A 183 -15.16 -15.18 1.40
N GLU A 184 -16.11 -16.03 1.83
CA GLU A 184 -17.55 -15.71 1.75
C GLU A 184 -17.90 -14.45 2.56
N MET A 185 -17.36 -14.31 3.77
CA MET A 185 -17.59 -13.12 4.60
C MET A 185 -17.04 -11.84 3.95
N LEU A 186 -15.86 -11.92 3.35
CA LEU A 186 -15.25 -10.80 2.63
C LEU A 186 -16.08 -10.42 1.40
N GLU A 187 -16.55 -11.39 0.61
CA GLU A 187 -17.43 -11.12 -0.53
C GLU A 187 -18.73 -10.43 -0.10
N HIS A 188 -19.35 -10.90 0.98
CA HIS A 188 -20.54 -10.23 1.51
C HIS A 188 -20.23 -8.82 2.06
N GLN A 189 -19.03 -8.57 2.59
CA GLN A 189 -18.62 -7.23 3.03
C GLN A 189 -18.51 -6.27 1.84
N LEU A 190 -17.91 -6.70 0.73
CA LEU A 190 -17.82 -5.91 -0.50
C LEU A 190 -19.21 -5.64 -1.09
N GLN A 191 -20.06 -6.66 -1.12
CA GLN A 191 -21.45 -6.52 -1.57
C GLN A 191 -22.22 -5.53 -0.70
N SER A 192 -22.12 -5.63 0.63
CA SER A 192 -22.76 -4.72 1.57
C SER A 192 -22.35 -3.25 1.33
N TRP A 193 -21.06 -2.99 1.14
CA TRP A 193 -20.59 -1.63 0.82
C TRP A 193 -21.18 -1.12 -0.50
N TYR A 194 -21.27 -1.99 -1.51
CA TYR A 194 -21.86 -1.64 -2.79
C TYR A 194 -23.38 -1.38 -2.68
N ASP A 195 -24.12 -2.28 -2.04
CA ASP A 195 -25.58 -2.20 -1.89
C ASP A 195 -26.00 -1.02 -1.00
N SER A 196 -25.15 -0.62 -0.04
CA SER A 196 -25.31 0.61 0.75
C SER A 196 -24.90 1.89 0.01
N GLY A 197 -24.55 1.78 -1.28
CA GLY A 197 -24.27 2.92 -2.17
C GLY A 197 -22.87 3.51 -2.04
N LYS A 198 -21.95 2.89 -1.29
CA LYS A 198 -20.60 3.42 -1.12
C LYS A 198 -19.84 3.39 -2.44
N ASN A 199 -19.23 4.49 -2.82
CA ASN A 199 -18.28 4.49 -3.93
C ASN A 199 -16.87 4.10 -3.47
N VAL A 200 -15.96 3.95 -4.44
CA VAL A 200 -14.56 3.56 -4.19
C VAL A 200 -13.85 4.55 -3.25
N ASP A 201 -14.11 5.84 -3.38
CA ASP A 201 -13.46 6.88 -2.54
C ASP A 201 -13.95 6.83 -1.09
N GLU A 202 -15.23 6.54 -0.89
CA GLU A 202 -15.80 6.35 0.44
C GLU A 202 -15.20 5.12 1.13
N VAL A 203 -14.96 4.04 0.39
CA VAL A 203 -14.28 2.85 0.94
C VAL A 203 -12.79 3.12 1.20
N PHE A 204 -12.10 3.90 0.36
CA PHE A 204 -10.75 4.36 0.67
C PHE A 204 -10.69 5.08 2.03
N ARG A 205 -11.62 6.01 2.29
CA ARG A 205 -11.68 6.74 3.58
C ARG A 205 -12.06 5.82 4.74
N LEU A 206 -12.98 4.88 4.51
CA LEU A 206 -13.41 3.91 5.52
C LEU A 206 -12.24 3.03 6.01
N LEU A 207 -11.31 2.73 5.11
CA LEU A 207 -10.14 1.90 5.39
C LEU A 207 -8.97 2.68 5.99
N ASP A 208 -9.10 4.01 6.14
CA ASP A 208 -8.15 4.88 6.82
C ASP A 208 -6.69 4.68 6.38
N LEU A 209 -6.47 4.71 5.06
CA LEU A 209 -5.14 4.64 4.45
C LEU A 209 -4.49 6.03 4.52
N GLN A 210 -3.47 6.20 5.36
CA GLN A 210 -2.89 7.52 5.67
C GLN A 210 -1.42 7.69 5.26
N SER A 211 -0.69 6.60 5.02
CA SER A 211 0.78 6.64 4.87
C SER A 211 1.35 5.57 3.94
N ASP A 212 2.67 5.65 3.72
CA ASP A 212 3.47 4.65 3.00
C ASP A 212 3.41 3.25 3.63
N LYS A 213 3.25 3.18 4.95
CA LYS A 213 3.13 1.91 5.68
C LYS A 213 1.85 1.18 5.29
N ASP A 214 0.80 1.92 4.97
CA ASP A 214 -0.48 1.36 4.59
C ASP A 214 -0.46 0.71 3.21
N LEU A 215 0.56 1.00 2.38
CA LEU A 215 0.72 0.33 1.10
C LEU A 215 1.04 -1.18 1.25
N ALA A 216 1.63 -1.59 2.38
CA ALA A 216 1.85 -3.00 2.71
C ALA A 216 0.69 -3.61 3.51
N SER A 217 -0.37 -2.85 3.80
CA SER A 217 -1.44 -3.30 4.67
C SER A 217 -2.45 -4.20 3.96
N LEU A 218 -3.12 -5.03 4.76
CA LEU A 218 -4.30 -5.78 4.33
C LEU A 218 -5.48 -4.84 3.97
N ARG A 219 -5.45 -3.59 4.43
CA ARG A 219 -6.45 -2.57 4.07
C ARG A 219 -6.32 -2.19 2.60
N LEU A 220 -5.10 -2.10 2.07
CA LEU A 220 -4.91 -1.84 0.64
C LEU A 220 -5.45 -3.01 -0.22
N GLN A 221 -5.26 -4.25 0.24
CA GLN A 221 -5.87 -5.43 -0.40
C GLN A 221 -7.39 -5.34 -0.40
N MET A 222 -8.00 -4.92 0.71
CA MET A 222 -9.45 -4.73 0.80
C MET A 222 -9.95 -3.68 -0.19
N LEU A 223 -9.22 -2.57 -0.31
CA LEU A 223 -9.53 -1.53 -1.29
C LEU A 223 -9.45 -2.07 -2.72
N GLN A 224 -8.40 -2.82 -3.06
CA GLN A 224 -8.25 -3.42 -4.38
C GLN A 224 -9.38 -4.40 -4.70
N ASP A 225 -9.77 -5.24 -3.73
CA ASP A 225 -10.89 -6.18 -3.88
C ASP A 225 -12.20 -5.41 -4.11
N TYR A 226 -12.41 -4.28 -3.41
CA TYR A 226 -13.58 -3.44 -3.62
C TYR A 226 -13.59 -2.73 -4.98
N ILE A 227 -12.46 -2.19 -5.44
CA ILE A 227 -12.32 -1.60 -6.78
C ILE A 227 -12.74 -2.63 -7.85
N ASN A 228 -12.22 -3.85 -7.74
CA ASN A 228 -12.53 -4.93 -8.69
C ASN A 228 -14.02 -5.30 -8.66
N TYR A 229 -14.60 -5.40 -7.46
CA TYR A 229 -16.03 -5.67 -7.28
C TYR A 229 -16.90 -4.56 -7.89
N PHE A 230 -16.58 -3.31 -7.59
CA PHE A 230 -17.33 -2.13 -8.04
C PHE A 230 -17.29 -2.00 -9.57
N ASN A 231 -16.10 -2.13 -10.17
CA ASN A 231 -15.91 -2.09 -11.62
C ASN A 231 -16.71 -3.17 -12.35
N LYS A 232 -16.74 -4.39 -11.79
CA LYS A 232 -17.54 -5.49 -12.35
C LYS A 232 -19.05 -5.19 -12.31
N LYS A 233 -19.53 -4.50 -11.28
CA LYS A 233 -20.96 -4.20 -11.09
C LYS A 233 -21.46 -3.00 -11.92
N LYS A 234 -20.64 -1.95 -12.06
CA LYS A 234 -21.03 -0.73 -12.80
C LYS A 234 -20.42 -0.63 -14.20
N THR A 235 -19.62 -1.61 -14.63
CA THR A 235 -18.87 -1.55 -15.90
C THR A 235 -18.04 -0.26 -15.98
N THR A 236 -17.29 0.02 -14.92
CA THR A 236 -16.38 1.17 -14.81
C THR A 236 -14.92 0.71 -14.79
N GLU A 237 -13.97 1.64 -14.93
CA GLU A 237 -12.54 1.36 -14.98
C GLU A 237 -11.76 2.10 -13.88
N HIS A 238 -12.25 2.08 -12.63
CA HIS A 238 -11.47 2.63 -11.51
C HIS A 238 -10.16 1.84 -11.36
N THR A 239 -9.03 2.54 -11.29
CA THR A 239 -7.71 1.93 -11.05
C THR A 239 -7.26 2.14 -9.61
N LEU A 240 -6.34 1.30 -9.14
CA LEU A 240 -5.72 1.50 -7.83
C LEU A 240 -4.98 2.84 -7.79
N LEU A 241 -4.15 3.15 -8.80
CA LEU A 241 -3.42 4.40 -8.87
C LEU A 241 -4.37 5.61 -8.82
N GLY A 242 -5.43 5.63 -9.64
CA GLY A 242 -6.39 6.74 -9.67
C GLY A 242 -7.11 6.91 -8.33
N THR A 243 -7.46 5.80 -7.68
CA THR A 243 -8.06 5.81 -6.34
C THR A 243 -7.11 6.37 -5.30
N LEU A 244 -5.83 5.97 -5.31
CA LEU A 244 -4.83 6.47 -4.37
C LEU A 244 -4.52 7.95 -4.61
N ILE A 245 -4.38 8.40 -5.87
CA ILE A 245 -4.19 9.82 -6.20
C ILE A 245 -5.32 10.66 -5.61
N LYS A 246 -6.58 10.22 -5.81
CA LYS A 246 -7.75 10.94 -5.28
C LYS A 246 -7.85 10.86 -3.76
N GLY A 247 -7.56 9.69 -3.19
CA GLY A 247 -7.62 9.43 -1.75
C GLY A 247 -6.60 10.22 -0.95
N PHE A 248 -5.34 10.25 -1.40
CA PHE A 248 -4.30 11.12 -0.83
C PHE A 248 -4.44 12.59 -1.25
N GLY A 249 -5.19 12.85 -2.32
CA GLY A 249 -5.63 14.18 -2.76
C GLY A 249 -4.86 14.76 -3.95
N SER A 250 -3.71 14.20 -4.35
CA SER A 250 -2.97 14.60 -5.55
C SER A 250 -1.79 13.66 -5.86
N GLU A 251 -1.27 13.74 -7.09
CA GLU A 251 0.03 13.15 -7.45
C GLU A 251 1.17 13.72 -6.57
N ALA A 252 1.12 15.01 -6.25
CA ALA A 252 2.09 15.69 -5.36
C ALA A 252 2.21 15.03 -3.98
N LYS A 253 1.09 14.57 -3.41
CA LYS A 253 1.06 13.87 -2.12
C LYS A 253 1.42 12.38 -2.24
N LEU A 254 0.96 11.72 -3.30
CA LEU A 254 1.22 10.29 -3.49
C LEU A 254 2.68 9.99 -3.91
N SER A 255 3.29 10.83 -4.76
CA SER A 255 4.65 10.61 -5.28
C SER A 255 5.70 10.38 -4.19
N PRO A 256 5.86 11.23 -3.16
CA PRO A 256 6.84 11.00 -2.10
C PRO A 256 6.52 9.76 -1.25
N ILE A 257 5.24 9.43 -1.04
CA ILE A 257 4.81 8.20 -0.35
C ILE A 257 5.32 6.96 -1.11
N LEU A 258 5.16 6.95 -2.44
CA LEU A 258 5.65 5.86 -3.30
C LEU A 258 7.19 5.79 -3.27
N ALA A 259 7.88 6.91 -3.37
CA ALA A 259 9.35 6.94 -3.31
C ALA A 259 9.87 6.38 -1.97
N MET A 260 9.27 6.78 -0.85
CA MET A 260 9.62 6.25 0.47
C MET A 260 9.29 4.76 0.61
N ALA A 261 8.21 4.28 0.00
CA ALA A 261 7.87 2.87 -0.05
C ALA A 261 8.83 2.02 -0.91
N LYS A 262 9.42 2.60 -1.96
CA LYS A 262 10.47 1.97 -2.76
C LYS A 262 11.78 1.84 -1.99
N ALA A 263 12.21 2.92 -1.32
CA ALA A 263 13.56 3.01 -0.77
C ALA A 263 13.78 2.25 0.54
N TYR A 264 12.75 2.04 1.36
CA TYR A 264 12.92 1.52 2.71
C TYR A 264 12.10 0.25 2.96
N PRO A 265 12.72 -0.93 2.93
CA PRO A 265 12.11 -2.16 3.42
C PRO A 265 11.68 -2.03 4.90
N PRO A 266 10.65 -2.76 5.38
CA PRO A 266 9.92 -3.85 4.72
C PRO A 266 8.72 -3.38 3.87
N ARG A 267 8.71 -2.12 3.40
CA ARG A 267 7.64 -1.56 2.57
C ARG A 267 7.52 -2.29 1.21
N PRO A 268 6.37 -2.21 0.52
CA PRO A 268 6.10 -2.97 -0.69
C PRO A 268 6.77 -2.32 -1.91
N GLY A 269 8.10 -2.38 -1.99
CA GLY A 269 8.89 -1.66 -2.99
C GLY A 269 8.45 -1.92 -4.43
N ASP A 270 8.06 -3.16 -4.74
CA ASP A 270 7.61 -3.53 -6.09
C ASP A 270 6.24 -2.94 -6.45
N LEU A 271 5.31 -2.88 -5.49
CA LEU A 271 4.02 -2.22 -5.71
C LEU A 271 4.22 -0.72 -5.90
N ALA A 272 5.04 -0.11 -5.05
CA ALA A 272 5.32 1.31 -5.13
C ALA A 272 6.02 1.66 -6.45
N THR A 273 6.95 0.81 -6.91
CA THR A 273 7.60 0.92 -8.21
C THR A 273 6.58 0.84 -9.34
N ARG A 274 5.69 -0.17 -9.34
CA ARG A 274 4.63 -0.31 -10.34
C ARG A 274 3.71 0.90 -10.40
N LEU A 275 3.23 1.38 -9.25
CA LEU A 275 2.33 2.55 -9.18
C LEU A 275 3.03 3.82 -9.67
N GLN A 276 4.32 3.99 -9.35
CA GLN A 276 5.11 5.09 -9.90
C GLN A 276 5.30 4.94 -11.41
N ASP A 277 5.59 3.75 -11.91
CA ASP A 277 5.74 3.47 -13.33
C ASP A 277 4.46 3.78 -14.11
N GLU A 278 3.30 3.42 -13.57
CA GLU A 278 1.99 3.77 -14.14
C GLU A 278 1.79 5.30 -14.17
N MET A 279 2.10 6.00 -13.07
CA MET A 279 2.01 7.46 -12.98
C MET A 279 2.93 8.15 -13.99
N VAL A 280 4.18 7.72 -14.05
CA VAL A 280 5.20 8.23 -14.99
C VAL A 280 4.80 7.94 -16.44
N SER A 281 4.33 6.74 -16.73
CA SER A 281 3.87 6.37 -18.09
C SER A 281 2.69 7.24 -18.52
N GLY A 282 1.80 7.59 -17.58
CA GLY A 282 0.74 8.58 -17.80
C GLY A 282 1.28 9.95 -18.19
N TRP A 283 2.33 10.46 -17.52
CA TRP A 283 2.97 11.73 -17.88
C TRP A 283 3.61 11.68 -19.27
N VAL A 284 4.29 10.57 -19.60
CA VAL A 284 4.95 10.35 -20.89
C VAL A 284 3.92 10.29 -22.02
N ALA A 285 2.84 9.51 -21.85
CA ALA A 285 1.78 9.36 -22.83
C ALA A 285 1.06 10.67 -23.13
N ARG A 286 0.91 11.55 -22.12
CA ARG A 286 0.37 12.91 -22.30
C ARG A 286 1.35 13.88 -22.98
N GLY A 287 2.59 13.48 -23.21
CA GLY A 287 3.62 14.37 -23.76
C GLY A 287 4.08 15.47 -22.80
N SER A 288 3.83 15.33 -21.50
CA SER A 288 4.10 16.36 -20.47
C SER A 288 5.56 16.84 -20.51
N SER A 289 5.85 18.13 -20.29
CA SER A 289 7.23 18.61 -20.09
C SER A 289 7.70 18.35 -18.66
N VAL A 290 9.01 18.50 -18.39
CA VAL A 290 9.55 18.37 -17.02
C VAL A 290 8.93 19.43 -16.11
N GLU A 291 8.80 20.67 -16.59
CA GLU A 291 8.20 21.79 -15.87
C GLU A 291 6.71 21.55 -15.56
N ALA A 292 5.97 20.93 -16.49
CA ALA A 292 4.59 20.56 -16.27
C ALA A 292 4.44 19.51 -15.16
N VAL A 293 5.32 18.49 -15.14
CA VAL A 293 5.33 17.47 -14.07
C VAL A 293 5.77 18.06 -12.74
N ILE A 294 6.77 18.95 -12.72
CA ILE A 294 7.17 19.68 -11.50
C ILE A 294 5.99 20.48 -10.93
N SER A 295 5.23 21.14 -11.83
CA SER A 295 4.05 21.91 -11.45
C SER A 295 2.93 21.01 -10.92
N SER A 296 2.68 19.85 -11.53
CA SER A 296 1.65 18.90 -11.06
C SER A 296 2.01 18.27 -9.71
N LEU A 297 3.31 18.05 -9.48
CA LEU A 297 3.85 17.60 -8.21
C LEU A 297 4.00 18.72 -7.17
N GLN A 298 3.68 19.97 -7.52
CA GLN A 298 3.72 21.15 -6.63
C GLN A 298 5.09 21.31 -5.94
N LEU A 299 6.18 21.03 -6.67
CA LEU A 299 7.52 21.04 -6.09
C LEU A 299 8.12 22.45 -6.08
N SER A 300 8.68 22.84 -4.94
CA SER A 300 9.54 24.01 -4.79
C SER A 300 10.99 23.63 -5.06
N SER A 301 11.85 24.63 -5.27
CA SER A 301 13.28 24.43 -5.49
C SER A 301 13.98 23.69 -4.34
N GLU A 302 13.50 23.83 -3.10
CA GLU A 302 14.06 23.12 -1.94
C GLU A 302 13.72 21.62 -1.93
N HIS A 303 12.55 21.22 -2.46
CA HIS A 303 12.16 19.81 -2.53
C HIS A 303 13.14 18.97 -3.36
N PHE A 304 13.79 19.56 -4.37
CA PHE A 304 14.74 18.84 -5.23
C PHE A 304 16.02 18.41 -4.51
N PHE A 305 16.27 18.81 -3.27
CA PHE A 305 17.40 18.28 -2.49
C PHE A 305 17.06 16.99 -1.74
N ARG A 306 15.79 16.56 -1.73
CA ARG A 306 15.33 15.35 -1.03
C ARG A 306 15.01 14.24 -2.02
N TYR A 307 15.26 13.00 -1.62
CA TYR A 307 15.13 11.83 -2.51
C TYR A 307 13.68 11.63 -2.97
N GLU A 308 12.74 11.71 -2.04
CA GLU A 308 11.33 11.38 -2.22
C GLU A 308 10.62 12.27 -3.24
N TYR A 309 11.13 13.48 -3.49
CA TYR A 309 10.59 14.40 -4.50
C TYR A 309 11.33 14.32 -5.85
N ARG A 310 12.54 13.73 -5.89
CA ARG A 310 13.30 13.55 -7.13
C ARG A 310 13.03 12.23 -7.84
N ASP A 311 12.66 11.20 -7.10
CA ASP A 311 12.60 9.82 -7.59
C ASP A 311 11.70 9.69 -8.84
N ALA A 312 10.43 10.09 -8.75
CA ALA A 312 9.50 10.02 -9.88
C ALA A 312 9.90 10.90 -11.08
N LEU A 313 10.50 12.08 -10.84
CA LEU A 313 11.01 12.96 -11.90
C LEU A 313 12.20 12.35 -12.63
N THR A 314 13.09 11.70 -11.89
CA THR A 314 14.26 11.02 -12.45
C THR A 314 13.80 9.88 -13.36
N THR A 315 12.89 9.03 -12.87
CA THR A 315 12.28 7.95 -13.66
C THR A 315 11.52 8.51 -14.88
N PHE A 316 10.84 9.64 -14.74
CA PHE A 316 10.18 10.30 -15.87
C PHE A 316 11.17 10.72 -16.96
N ILE A 317 12.25 11.41 -16.59
CA ILE A 317 13.30 11.83 -17.53
C ILE A 317 13.95 10.63 -18.22
N GLU A 318 14.20 9.54 -17.47
CA GLU A 318 14.74 8.28 -18.00
C GLU A 318 13.81 7.60 -19.01
N LYS A 319 12.49 7.79 -18.92
CA LYS A 319 11.52 7.24 -19.88
C LYS A 319 11.24 8.15 -21.07
N LEU A 320 11.73 9.40 -21.07
CA LEU A 320 11.63 10.27 -22.24
C LEU A 320 12.48 9.76 -23.41
N SER A 321 12.02 10.02 -24.63
CA SER A 321 12.78 9.78 -25.87
C SER A 321 14.16 10.48 -25.81
N PRO A 322 15.21 9.96 -26.47
CA PRO A 322 16.56 10.54 -26.41
C PRO A 322 16.63 12.03 -26.74
N ALA A 323 15.86 12.49 -27.74
CA ALA A 323 15.80 13.91 -28.13
C ALA A 323 15.28 14.80 -26.99
N ARG A 324 14.20 14.37 -26.33
CA ARG A 324 13.61 15.07 -25.18
C ARG A 324 14.46 14.94 -23.91
N ARG A 325 15.15 13.82 -23.73
CA ARG A 325 16.02 13.58 -22.58
C ARG A 325 17.23 14.51 -22.58
N LYS A 326 17.83 14.79 -23.75
CA LYS A 326 18.97 15.71 -23.88
C LYS A 326 18.69 17.12 -23.35
N SER A 327 17.43 17.59 -23.44
CA SER A 327 17.04 18.91 -22.93
C SER A 327 16.45 18.89 -21.51
N ALA A 328 16.28 17.70 -20.91
CA ALA A 328 15.56 17.46 -19.67
C ALA A 328 16.48 17.14 -18.48
N ASP A 329 17.64 17.79 -18.37
CA ASP A 329 18.53 17.65 -17.21
C ASP A 329 17.87 18.27 -15.97
N LEU A 330 17.54 17.43 -14.99
CA LEU A 330 16.88 17.83 -13.73
C LEU A 330 17.68 18.86 -12.93
N ASN A 331 19.01 18.77 -12.93
CA ASN A 331 19.87 19.72 -12.23
C ASN A 331 19.89 21.08 -12.94
N ASN A 332 19.84 21.09 -14.28
CA ASN A 332 19.66 22.34 -15.03
C ASN A 332 18.30 22.99 -14.76
N VAL A 333 17.22 22.20 -14.66
CA VAL A 333 15.89 22.72 -14.31
C VAL A 333 15.90 23.33 -12.90
N LEU A 334 16.50 22.63 -11.93
CA LEU A 334 16.67 23.13 -10.58
C LEU A 334 17.46 24.44 -10.56
N ARG A 335 18.61 24.49 -11.24
CA ARG A 335 19.47 25.69 -11.36
C ARG A 335 18.68 26.89 -11.89
N ARG A 336 17.93 26.70 -12.98
CA ARG A 336 17.09 27.76 -13.58
C ARG A 336 16.04 28.30 -12.60
N SER A 337 15.51 27.45 -11.71
CA SER A 337 14.53 27.90 -10.70
C SER A 337 15.10 28.88 -9.67
N TYR A 338 16.42 28.93 -9.49
CA TYR A 338 17.12 29.90 -8.63
C TYR A 338 17.55 31.17 -9.38
N ASN A 339 17.23 31.29 -10.68
CA ASN A 339 17.51 32.40 -11.59
C ASN A 339 19.00 32.72 -11.88
N ASP A 340 19.94 32.41 -10.98
CA ASP A 340 21.39 32.51 -11.20
C ASP A 340 22.17 31.42 -10.45
N ASP A 341 23.42 31.25 -10.86
CA ASP A 341 24.32 30.23 -10.33
C ASP A 341 24.75 30.49 -8.89
N GLY A 342 24.82 31.74 -8.45
CA GLY A 342 25.18 32.11 -7.09
C GLY A 342 24.10 31.72 -6.09
N ARG A 343 22.83 32.08 -6.35
CA ARG A 343 21.70 31.66 -5.53
C ARG A 343 21.61 30.13 -5.47
N PHE A 344 21.81 29.46 -6.60
CA PHE A 344 21.80 27.99 -6.66
C PHE A 344 22.94 27.37 -5.83
N ALA A 345 24.19 27.83 -6.01
CA ALA A 345 25.34 27.36 -5.26
C ALA A 345 25.18 27.57 -3.74
N ASN A 346 24.61 28.71 -3.36
CA ASN A 346 24.32 29.00 -1.95
C ASN A 346 23.22 28.09 -1.38
N ALA A 347 22.19 27.76 -2.17
CA ALA A 347 21.14 26.82 -1.77
C ALA A 347 21.71 25.39 -1.57
N ILE A 348 22.57 24.93 -2.48
CA ILE A 348 23.30 23.66 -2.33
C ILE A 348 24.08 23.65 -1.01
N MET A 349 24.80 24.72 -0.71
CA MET A 349 25.56 24.85 0.52
C MET A 349 24.70 24.77 1.79
N ARG A 350 23.48 25.31 1.77
CA ARG A 350 22.52 25.18 2.88
C ARG A 350 21.99 23.75 2.97
N ALA A 351 21.60 23.15 1.85
CA ALA A 351 21.14 21.76 1.79
C ALA A 351 22.22 20.76 2.25
N LYS A 352 23.52 21.09 2.14
CA LYS A 352 24.60 20.28 2.70
C LYS A 352 24.68 20.27 4.23
N GLN A 353 23.98 21.18 4.92
CA GLN A 353 23.96 21.25 6.39
C GLN A 353 22.88 20.35 7.01
N ASP A 354 21.86 19.98 6.25
CA ASP A 354 20.81 19.04 6.68
C ASP A 354 21.18 17.61 6.24
N LYS A 355 21.16 16.68 7.20
CA LYS A 355 21.54 15.27 6.99
C LYS A 355 20.65 14.58 5.95
N ASP A 356 19.38 14.97 5.85
CA ASP A 356 18.44 14.37 4.89
C ASP A 356 18.76 14.75 3.44
N THR A 357 19.37 15.93 3.24
CA THR A 357 19.63 16.50 1.92
C THR A 357 21.10 16.47 1.51
N GLU A 358 22.01 16.23 2.46
CA GLU A 358 23.46 16.37 2.25
C GLU A 358 23.98 15.53 1.08
N MET A 359 23.60 14.25 1.01
CA MET A 359 24.07 13.34 -0.03
C MET A 359 23.68 13.85 -1.44
N ILE A 360 22.44 14.27 -1.61
CA ILE A 360 21.94 14.77 -2.90
C ILE A 360 22.56 16.13 -3.21
N ALA A 361 22.67 17.01 -2.21
CA ALA A 361 23.28 18.32 -2.37
C ALA A 361 24.77 18.20 -2.80
N ARG A 362 25.54 17.25 -2.25
CA ARG A 362 26.91 16.94 -2.69
C ARG A 362 26.96 16.51 -4.16
N ARG A 363 26.07 15.61 -4.60
CA ARG A 363 26.00 15.18 -6.01
C ARG A 363 25.64 16.34 -6.95
N ILE A 364 24.78 17.26 -6.50
CA ILE A 364 24.41 18.45 -7.28
C ILE A 364 25.57 19.45 -7.33
N GLU A 365 26.33 19.62 -6.24
CA GLU A 365 27.56 20.43 -6.20
C GLU A 365 28.59 19.91 -7.20
N GLU A 366 28.83 18.59 -7.23
CA GLU A 366 29.74 17.96 -8.20
C GLU A 366 29.29 18.22 -9.65
N TRP A 367 27.99 18.12 -9.93
CA TRP A 367 27.44 18.45 -11.24
C TRP A 367 27.64 19.93 -11.60
N LEU A 368 27.45 20.85 -10.64
CA LEU A 368 27.65 22.28 -10.85
C LEU A 368 29.11 22.61 -11.14
N PHE A 369 30.04 22.00 -10.39
CA PHE A 369 31.48 22.16 -10.61
C PHE A 369 31.92 21.58 -11.96
N GLN A 370 31.39 20.43 -12.37
CA GLN A 370 31.64 19.91 -13.73
C GLN A 370 31.18 20.88 -14.82
N ARG A 371 30.09 21.62 -14.59
CA ARG A 371 29.60 22.63 -15.51
C ARG A 371 30.54 23.84 -15.54
N TRP A 372 30.86 24.43 -14.38
CA TRP A 372 31.76 25.57 -14.29
C TRP A 372 33.13 25.27 -14.89
N TRP A 373 33.67 24.06 -14.66
CA TRP A 373 34.91 23.64 -15.30
C TRP A 373 34.85 23.68 -16.83
N LYS A 374 33.71 23.29 -17.42
CA LYS A 374 33.53 23.33 -18.88
C LYS A 374 33.34 24.75 -19.41
N GLU A 375 32.76 25.64 -18.61
CA GLU A 375 32.45 27.02 -19.00
C GLU A 375 33.64 27.97 -18.78
N PHE A 376 34.33 27.83 -17.65
CA PHE A 376 35.37 28.77 -17.16
C PHE A 376 36.75 28.13 -16.98
N GLY A 377 36.89 26.80 -17.07
CA GLY A 377 38.14 26.12 -16.76
C GLY A 377 38.46 26.11 -15.26
N LYS A 378 39.74 26.29 -14.88
CA LYS A 378 40.19 26.42 -13.46
C LYS A 378 40.29 27.88 -12.99
N ASP A 379 39.51 28.77 -13.59
CA ASP A 379 39.56 30.18 -13.24
C ASP A 379 38.69 30.48 -12.01
N GLU A 380 39.32 30.79 -10.88
CA GLU A 380 38.62 31.12 -9.63
C GLU A 380 37.92 32.49 -9.73
N GLU A 381 38.50 33.46 -10.45
CA GLU A 381 37.95 34.81 -10.58
C GLU A 381 36.66 34.78 -11.41
N ASP A 382 36.66 34.07 -12.55
CA ASP A 382 35.46 33.90 -13.39
C ASP A 382 34.31 33.21 -12.61
N VAL A 383 34.64 32.24 -11.74
CA VAL A 383 33.64 31.58 -10.89
C VAL A 383 33.10 32.53 -9.83
N ILE A 384 33.95 33.35 -9.21
CA ILE A 384 33.52 34.38 -8.26
C ILE A 384 32.59 35.38 -8.96
N ASP A 385 32.95 35.86 -10.14
CA ASP A 385 32.14 36.80 -10.92
C ASP A 385 30.81 36.18 -11.33
N ASN A 386 30.79 34.91 -11.76
CA ASN A 386 29.55 34.19 -12.08
C ASN A 386 28.62 34.03 -10.86
N ILE A 387 29.18 33.72 -9.68
CA ILE A 387 28.40 33.63 -8.43
C ILE A 387 27.84 35.00 -8.02
N MET A 388 28.62 36.06 -8.18
CA MET A 388 28.22 37.42 -7.77
C MET A 388 27.34 38.13 -8.79
N ALA A 389 27.25 37.65 -10.03
CA ALA A 389 26.46 38.26 -11.10
C ALA A 389 24.98 38.51 -10.71
N GLY A 390 24.43 37.68 -9.82
CA GLY A 390 23.06 37.82 -9.31
C GLY A 390 22.88 38.88 -8.21
N GLY A 391 23.95 39.43 -7.64
CA GLY A 391 23.95 40.47 -6.60
C GLY A 391 23.57 40.01 -5.18
N ASP A 392 23.02 38.81 -5.03
CA ASP A 392 22.47 38.29 -3.76
C ASP A 392 23.47 37.46 -2.91
N VAL A 393 24.67 37.23 -3.42
CA VAL A 393 25.72 36.46 -2.75
C VAL A 393 26.89 37.39 -2.40
N SER A 394 27.27 37.43 -1.12
CA SER A 394 28.41 38.24 -0.68
C SER A 394 29.73 37.73 -1.25
N LEU A 395 30.71 38.62 -1.43
CA LEU A 395 32.05 38.25 -1.88
C LEU A 395 32.67 37.15 -1.01
N GLU A 396 32.56 37.26 0.32
CA GLU A 396 33.06 36.22 1.24
C GLU A 396 32.44 34.85 0.94
N ARG A 397 31.13 34.81 0.68
CA ARG A 397 30.42 33.58 0.35
C ARG A 397 30.80 33.06 -1.03
N ALA A 398 30.96 33.94 -2.00
CA ALA A 398 31.39 33.61 -3.36
C ALA A 398 32.80 33.02 -3.35
N SER A 399 33.78 33.70 -2.73
CA SER A 399 35.16 33.21 -2.57
C SER A 399 35.21 31.88 -1.83
N PHE A 400 34.39 31.67 -0.80
CA PHE A 400 34.33 30.38 -0.11
C PHE A 400 33.88 29.23 -1.04
N ILE A 401 32.90 29.47 -1.92
CA ILE A 401 32.41 28.48 -2.88
C ILE A 401 33.45 28.26 -3.99
N ALA A 402 34.04 29.33 -4.53
CA ALA A 402 35.06 29.27 -5.57
C ALA A 402 36.31 28.50 -5.11
N LYS A 403 36.75 28.72 -3.87
CA LYS A 403 37.84 27.94 -3.26
C LYS A 403 37.54 26.44 -3.18
N LYS A 404 36.28 26.06 -2.93
CA LYS A 404 35.87 24.64 -2.99
C LYS A 404 35.96 24.10 -4.42
N PHE A 405 35.54 24.89 -5.41
CA PHE A 405 35.65 24.55 -6.82
C PHE A 405 37.11 24.36 -7.25
N ASP A 406 38.03 25.25 -6.86
CA ASP A 406 39.47 25.13 -7.21
C ASP A 406 40.10 23.81 -6.71
N THR A 407 39.71 23.39 -5.50
CA THR A 407 40.15 22.11 -4.92
C THR A 407 39.46 20.89 -5.53
N TRP A 408 38.35 21.09 -6.24
CA TRP A 408 37.64 20.01 -6.91
C TRP A 408 38.34 19.64 -8.22
N HIS A 409 38.39 18.34 -8.49
CA HIS A 409 38.97 17.80 -9.72
C HIS A 409 37.94 16.89 -10.38
N PRO A 410 37.77 16.98 -11.71
CA PRO A 410 36.87 16.06 -12.41
C PRO A 410 37.35 14.63 -12.18
N PRO A 411 36.43 13.67 -11.94
CA PRO A 411 36.82 12.27 -11.85
C PRO A 411 37.55 11.88 -13.13
N SER A 412 38.75 11.30 -13.00
CA SER A 412 39.57 10.86 -14.12
C SER A 412 38.71 9.96 -15.02
N SER A 413 38.58 10.31 -16.29
CA SER A 413 37.90 9.47 -17.27
C SER A 413 38.64 8.14 -17.32
N SER A 414 38.08 7.10 -16.69
CA SER A 414 38.50 5.72 -16.94
C SER A 414 38.06 5.40 -18.37
N SER A 415 39.03 5.49 -19.27
CA SER A 415 38.98 5.02 -20.66
C SER A 415 38.72 3.53 -20.74
#